data_AF-A0A359MRY8-F1
#
_entry.id   AF-A0A359MRY8-F1
#
_cell.length_a   1.000
_cell.length_b   1.000
_cell.length_c   1.000
_cell.angle_alpha   90.00
_cell.angle_beta   90.00
_cell.angle_gamma   90.00
#
_symmetry.space_group_name_H-M   'P 1'
#
loop_
_entity.id
_entity.type
_entity.pdbx_description
1 polymer ?
#
loop_
_entity_poly.entity_id
_entity_poly.type
_entity_poly.pdbx_seq_one_letter_code
_entity_poly.pdbx_strand_id
1 'polypeptide(L)' 'TLNVKVGDKLNEGEVIGKIAQPTKYYTIEGSNLYFKALQDDKTVDPMLLIR' A
#
# COMPACT_ATOMS: atom_id res chain seq x y z
N THR A 1 -7.97 -7.84 -4.85
CA THR A 1 -8.86 -6.97 -5.66
C THR A 1 -8.81 -5.57 -5.10
N LEU A 2 -8.72 -4.56 -5.96
CA LEU A 2 -8.78 -3.15 -5.58
C LEU A 2 -10.24 -2.70 -5.67
N ASN A 3 -10.75 -2.05 -4.63
CA ASN A 3 -12.18 -1.71 -4.51
C ASN A 3 -12.46 -0.23 -4.81
N VAL A 4 -11.45 0.51 -5.27
CA VAL A 4 -11.51 1.96 -5.53
C VAL A 4 -11.02 2.26 -6.94
N LYS A 5 -11.37 3.44 -7.45
CA LYS A 5 -10.93 3.95 -8.76
C LYS A 5 -10.28 5.33 -8.63
N VAL A 6 -9.53 5.71 -9.66
CA VAL A 6 -8.90 7.04 -9.72
C VAL A 6 -9.98 8.13 -9.64
N GLY A 7 -9.79 9.09 -8.74
CA GLY A 7 -10.71 10.20 -8.49
C GLY A 7 -11.65 9.99 -7.30
N ASP A 8 -11.67 8.80 -6.68
CA ASP A 8 -12.44 8.58 -5.46
C ASP A 8 -11.86 9.39 -4.29
N LYS A 9 -12.73 9.96 -3.46
CA LYS A 9 -12.37 10.53 -2.15
C LYS A 9 -12.45 9.42 -1.11
N LEU A 10 -11.42 9.32 -0.27
CA LEU A 10 -11.30 8.27 0.76
C LEU A 10 -11.28 8.89 2.15
N ASN A 11 -11.79 8.15 3.13
CA ASN A 11 -11.68 8.50 4.54
C ASN A 11 -10.53 7.73 5.21
N GLU A 12 -10.02 8.26 6.32
CA GLU A 12 -9.07 7.53 7.16
C GLU A 12 -9.68 6.20 7.63
N GLY A 13 -8.93 5.11 7.53
CA GLY A 13 -9.37 3.76 7.89
C GLY A 13 -10.19 3.02 6.82
N GLU A 14 -10.48 3.65 5.69
CA GLU A 14 -11.24 3.02 4.60
C GLU A 14 -10.44 1.89 3.91
N VAL A 15 -11.09 0.73 3.71
CA VAL A 15 -10.44 -0.44 3.12
C VAL A 15 -10.48 -0.37 1.59
N ILE A 16 -9.33 -0.10 0.98
CA ILE A 16 -9.20 0.04 -0.48
C ILE A 16 -8.88 -1.27 -1.22
N GLY A 17 -8.49 -2.33 -0.52
CA GLY A 17 -8.11 -3.60 -1.13
C GLY A 17 -7.54 -4.63 -0.16
N LYS A 18 -7.02 -5.72 -0.71
CA LYS A 18 -6.35 -6.81 0.03
C LYS A 18 -4.99 -7.08 -0.58
N ILE A 19 -4.01 -7.40 0.27
CA ILE A 19 -2.68 -7.85 -0.17
C ILE A 19 -2.83 -9.14 -0.97
N ALA A 20 -2.18 -9.20 -2.14
CA ALA A 20 -2.24 -10.36 -3.01
C ALA A 20 -1.39 -11.51 -2.46
N GLN A 21 -1.79 -12.75 -2.79
CA GLN A 21 -0.93 -13.91 -2.53
C GLN A 21 0.37 -13.81 -3.33
N PRO A 22 1.49 -14.33 -2.81
CA PRO A 22 2.76 -14.33 -3.52
C PRO A 22 2.64 -15.12 -4.81
N THR A 23 3.35 -14.68 -5.85
CA THR A 23 3.46 -15.47 -7.08
C THR A 23 4.47 -16.60 -6.88
N LYS A 24 4.48 -17.59 -7.80
CA LYS A 24 5.23 -18.86 -7.72
C LYS A 24 6.68 -18.75 -7.23
N TYR A 25 7.36 -17.62 -7.43
CA TYR A 25 8.79 -17.44 -7.14
C TYR A 25 9.08 -16.65 -5.86
N TYR A 26 8.08 -16.03 -5.23
CA TYR A 26 8.25 -15.16 -4.05
C TYR A 26 7.66 -15.78 -2.78
N THR A 27 7.73 -17.11 -2.66
CA THR A 27 7.10 -17.86 -1.55
C THR A 27 7.87 -17.76 -0.22
N ILE A 28 9.15 -17.37 -0.22
CA ILE A 28 9.97 -17.32 1.00
C ILE A 28 9.58 -16.14 1.91
N GLU A 29 9.42 -14.93 1.37
CA GLU A 29 8.98 -13.76 2.15
C GLU A 29 7.50 -13.79 2.51
N GLY A 30 6.69 -14.53 1.73
CA GLY A 30 5.25 -14.49 1.87
C GLY A 30 4.64 -13.21 1.27
N SER A 31 3.44 -12.85 1.72
CA SER A 31 2.71 -11.69 1.18
C SER A 31 3.32 -10.40 1.73
N ASN A 32 3.76 -9.50 0.84
CA ASN A 32 4.35 -8.22 1.21
C ASN A 32 3.58 -7.04 0.59
N LEU A 33 3.67 -5.88 1.24
CA LEU A 33 3.09 -4.63 0.77
C LEU A 33 4.21 -3.63 0.49
N TYR A 34 4.36 -3.23 -0.76
CA TYR A 34 5.14 -2.05 -1.09
C TYR A 34 4.33 -0.79 -0.78
N PHE A 35 4.85 0.06 0.10
CA PHE A 35 4.21 1.31 0.49
C PHE A 35 5.22 2.46 0.36
N LYS A 36 4.89 3.47 -0.44
CA LYS A 36 5.73 4.65 -0.68
C LYS A 36 4.97 5.91 -0.27
N ALA A 37 5.61 6.73 0.55
CA ALA A 37 5.15 8.06 0.89
C ALA A 37 6.01 9.11 0.15
N LEU A 38 5.35 10.17 -0.32
CA LEU A 38 5.97 11.34 -0.92
C LEU A 38 5.58 12.57 -0.12
N GLN A 39 6.55 13.41 0.18
CA GLN A 39 6.34 14.77 0.66
C GLN A 39 7.13 15.70 -0.26
N ASP A 40 6.46 16.69 -0.85
CA ASP A 40 7.07 17.64 -1.80
C ASP A 40 7.89 16.94 -2.90
N ASP A 41 7.29 15.91 -3.51
CA ASP A 41 7.87 15.02 -4.53
C ASP A 41 9.11 14.21 -4.11
N LYS A 42 9.51 14.29 -2.85
CA LYS A 42 10.63 13.51 -2.30
C LYS A 42 10.15 12.28 -1.56
N THR A 43 10.81 11.16 -1.81
CA THR A 43 10.59 9.93 -1.05
C THR A 43 11.00 10.17 0.40
N VAL A 44 10.07 9.94 1.32
CA VAL A 44 10.29 9.97 2.77
C VAL A 44 10.09 8.58 3.35
N ASP A 45 10.66 8.31 4.52
CA ASP A 45 10.43 7.05 5.23
C ASP A 45 8.98 7.01 5.76
N PRO A 46 8.12 6.12 5.23
CA PRO A 46 6.74 6.04 5.65
C PRO A 46 6.59 5.61 7.11
N MET A 47 7.57 4.92 7.72
CA MET A 47 7.51 4.50 9.11
C MET A 47 7.46 5.67 10.09
N LEU A 48 7.94 6.86 9.68
CA LEU A 48 7.86 8.08 10.48
C LEU A 48 6.46 8.74 10.48
N LEU A 49 5.55 8.29 9.59
CA LEU A 49 4.22 8.87 9.40
C LEU A 49 3.09 8.03 10.01
N ILE A 50 3.40 6.81 10.41
CA ILE A 50 2.45 5.87 11.01
C ILE A 50 2.51 6.02 12.53
N ARG A 51 1.34 6.01 13.16
CA ARG A 51 1.16 6.04 14.62
C ARG A 51 1.02 4.65 15.20
#